data_AF-I2CSC6-F1
#
_entry.id   AF-I2CSC6-F1
#
_cell.length_a   1.000
_cell.length_b   1.000
_cell.length_c   1.000
_cell.angle_alpha   90.00
_cell.angle_beta   90.00
_cell.angle_gamma   90.00
#
_symmetry.space_group_name_H-M   'P 1'
#
loop_
_entity.id
_entity.type
_entity.pdbx_description
1 polymer ?
#
loop_
_entity_poly.entity_id
_entity_poly.type
_entity_poly.pdbx_seq_one_letter_code
_entity_poly.pdbx_strand_id
1 'polypeptide(L)'
;VTVAEVFAYTVPGRIRQARAAVLSTIPEEAPPKVLNFVVFPDFSYDLPIFGADFVSLPGGHLVVLDFQPVSSTSLSVAEKALRDIHAHYSALLPSHGEIPDAARSFFSPYYMFIRVEGDALVE
;
A
#
# COMPACT_ATOMS: atom_id res chain seq x y z
N VAL A 1 -12.16 21.24 -7.99
CA VAL A 1 -13.21 20.26 -7.58
C VAL A 1 -12.50 18.96 -7.25
N THR A 2 -12.91 18.28 -6.18
CA THR A 2 -12.34 16.97 -5.84
C THR A 2 -13.40 15.89 -6.06
N VAL A 3 -13.02 14.81 -6.72
CA VAL A 3 -13.87 13.68 -7.08
C VAL A 3 -13.33 12.44 -6.39
N ALA A 4 -14.23 11.64 -5.83
CA ALA A 4 -13.91 10.35 -5.25
C ALA A 4 -14.59 9.25 -6.07
N GLU A 5 -13.80 8.28 -6.52
CA GLU A 5 -14.26 7.10 -7.24
C GLU A 5 -13.94 5.86 -6.43
N VAL A 6 -14.88 4.91 -6.38
CA VAL A 6 -14.72 3.67 -5.63
C VAL A 6 -15.03 2.50 -6.55
N PHE A 7 -14.08 1.57 -6.62
CA PHE A 7 -14.18 0.34 -7.39
C PHE A 7 -14.15 -0.84 -6.43
N ALA A 8 -14.96 -1.86 -6.72
CA ALA A 8 -14.93 -3.12 -6.01
C ALA A 8 -15.05 -4.27 -7.00
N TYR A 9 -14.33 -5.34 -6.74
CA TYR A 9 -14.28 -6.53 -7.58
C TYR A 9 -14.20 -7.78 -6.70
N THR A 10 -14.83 -8.87 -7.13
CA THR A 10 -14.81 -10.16 -6.44
C THR A 10 -14.58 -11.29 -7.44
N VAL A 11 -13.89 -12.34 -6.99
CA VAL A 11 -13.69 -13.58 -7.75
C VAL A 11 -14.03 -14.74 -6.84
N PRO A 12 -15.18 -15.41 -7.02
CA PRO A 12 -15.59 -16.52 -6.17
C PRO A 12 -14.50 -17.58 -6.02
N GLY A 13 -14.18 -17.96 -4.79
CA GLY A 13 -13.15 -18.96 -4.46
C GLY A 13 -11.70 -18.52 -4.70
N ARG A 14 -11.46 -17.22 -4.95
CA ARG A 14 -10.11 -16.66 -5.13
C ARG A 14 -9.91 -15.33 -4.40
N ILE A 15 -10.75 -14.34 -4.69
CA ILE A 15 -10.66 -12.98 -4.15
C ILE A 15 -12.00 -12.64 -3.52
N ARG A 16 -12.07 -12.57 -2.20
CA ARG A 16 -13.32 -12.21 -1.51
C ARG A 16 -13.70 -10.77 -1.78
N GLN A 17 -12.71 -9.89 -1.90
CA GLN A 17 -12.89 -8.48 -2.25
C GLN A 17 -11.56 -7.86 -2.66
N ALA A 18 -11.54 -7.20 -3.81
CA ALA A 18 -10.56 -6.17 -4.16
C ALA A 18 -11.30 -4.84 -4.20
N ARG A 19 -10.77 -3.81 -3.54
CA ARG A 19 -11.37 -2.47 -3.54
C ARG A 19 -10.32 -1.40 -3.80
N ALA A 20 -10.65 -0.42 -4.63
CA ALA A 20 -9.86 0.78 -4.83
C ALA A 20 -10.71 2.01 -4.53
N ALA A 21 -10.19 2.96 -3.77
CA ALA A 21 -10.75 4.30 -3.64
C ALA A 21 -9.73 5.29 -4.21
N VAL A 22 -10.17 6.11 -5.15
CA VAL A 22 -9.35 7.09 -5.86
C VAL A 22 -9.91 8.47 -5.59
N LEU A 23 -9.09 9.36 -5.04
CA LEU A 23 -9.39 10.77 -4.89
C LEU A 23 -8.57 11.55 -5.92
N SER A 24 -9.24 12.28 -6.80
CA SER A 24 -8.58 13.15 -7.79
C SER A 24 -9.10 14.58 -7.70
N THR A 25 -8.23 15.55 -7.92
CA THR A 25 -8.61 16.97 -7.96
C THR A 25 -8.53 17.48 -9.40
N ILE A 26 -9.38 18.46 -9.72
CA ILE A 26 -9.42 19.17 -11.01
C ILE A 26 -8.88 20.60 -10.79
N PRO A 27 -7.88 21.06 -11.57
CA PRO A 27 -7.24 20.37 -12.70
C PRO A 27 -6.42 19.15 -12.25
N GLU A 28 -6.21 18.18 -13.14
CA GLU A 28 -5.68 16.85 -12.79
C GLU A 28 -4.34 16.94 -12.08
N GLU A 29 -3.50 17.90 -12.40
CA GLU A 29 -2.17 18.09 -11.81
C GLU A 29 -2.24 18.59 -10.36
N ALA A 30 -3.39 19.09 -9.91
CA ALA A 30 -3.54 19.61 -8.57
C ALA A 30 -3.66 18.48 -7.53
N PRO A 31 -2.94 18.55 -6.40
CA PRO A 31 -3.24 17.75 -5.23
C PRO A 31 -4.54 18.23 -4.52
N PRO A 32 -5.18 17.41 -3.67
CA PRO A 32 -4.78 16.06 -3.28
C PRO A 32 -5.05 15.01 -4.37
N LYS A 33 -4.17 14.00 -4.42
CA LYS A 33 -4.40 12.72 -5.11
C LYS A 33 -4.22 11.58 -4.13
N VAL A 34 -5.18 10.67 -4.06
CA VAL A 34 -5.12 9.52 -3.17
C VAL A 34 -5.51 8.25 -3.93
N LEU A 35 -4.76 7.18 -3.75
CA LEU A 35 -5.15 5.82 -4.09
C LEU A 35 -5.10 4.99 -2.82
N ASN A 36 -6.22 4.39 -2.44
CA ASN A 36 -6.26 3.32 -1.44
C ASN A 36 -6.73 2.03 -2.12
N PHE A 37 -5.84 1.05 -2.28
CA PHE A 37 -6.13 -0.21 -2.93
C PHE A 37 -5.85 -1.38 -1.99
N VAL A 38 -6.87 -2.21 -1.75
CA VAL A 38 -6.78 -3.35 -0.84
C VAL A 38 -7.36 -4.59 -1.49
N VAL A 39 -6.61 -5.69 -1.46
CA VAL A 39 -7.06 -6.99 -1.97
C VAL A 39 -7.07 -8.00 -0.84
N PHE A 40 -8.26 -8.51 -0.58
CA PHE A 40 -8.51 -9.56 0.38
C PHE A 40 -8.63 -10.91 -0.35
N PRO A 41 -7.76 -11.89 -0.04
CA PRO A 41 -7.90 -13.24 -0.57
C PRO A 41 -9.14 -13.92 -0.01
N ASP A 42 -9.60 -14.97 -0.69
CA ASP A 42 -10.62 -15.87 -0.13
C ASP A 42 -10.12 -16.51 1.18
N PHE A 43 -11.03 -16.75 2.13
CA PHE A 43 -10.71 -17.35 3.42
C PHE A 43 -10.15 -18.78 3.31
N SER A 44 -10.36 -19.46 2.18
CA SER A 44 -9.76 -20.77 1.93
C SER A 44 -8.24 -20.72 1.79
N TYR A 45 -7.64 -19.54 1.59
CA TYR A 45 -6.20 -19.36 1.49
C TYR A 45 -5.67 -18.64 2.72
N ASP A 46 -4.62 -19.19 3.33
CA ASP A 46 -3.81 -18.48 4.33
C ASP A 46 -2.83 -17.54 3.61
N LEU A 47 -3.37 -16.51 2.97
CA LEU A 47 -2.63 -15.48 2.24
C LEU A 47 -2.76 -14.13 2.94
N PRO A 48 -1.75 -13.27 2.84
CA PRO A 48 -1.79 -11.94 3.44
C PRO A 48 -2.75 -11.04 2.65
N ILE A 49 -3.19 -9.96 3.29
CA ILE A 49 -3.95 -8.90 2.62
C ILE A 49 -2.96 -8.00 1.89
N PHE A 50 -3.16 -7.77 0.60
CA PHE A 50 -2.38 -6.76 -0.12
C PHE A 50 -2.95 -5.38 0.15
N GLY A 51 -2.10 -4.43 0.52
CA GLY A 51 -2.47 -3.03 0.75
C GLY A 51 -1.51 -2.08 0.04
N ALA A 52 -2.07 -1.09 -0.65
CA ALA A 52 -1.36 0.03 -1.24
C ALA A 52 -2.09 1.34 -0.91
N ASP A 53 -1.38 2.31 -0.34
CA ASP A 53 -1.89 3.63 -0.02
C ASP A 53 -0.93 4.70 -0.55
N PHE A 54 -1.31 5.40 -1.60
CA PHE A 54 -0.52 6.46 -2.22
C PHE A 54 -1.23 7.79 -2.00
N VAL A 55 -0.56 8.72 -1.35
CA VAL A 55 -1.11 10.02 -0.98
C VAL A 55 -0.15 11.11 -1.47
N SER A 56 -0.63 11.97 -2.35
CA SER A 56 0.08 13.16 -2.82
C SER A 56 -0.66 14.41 -2.36
N LEU A 57 0.02 15.24 -1.57
CA LEU A 57 -0.45 16.52 -1.04
C LEU A 57 0.45 17.65 -1.55
N PRO A 58 0.07 18.94 -1.42
CA PRO A 58 0.91 20.07 -1.86
C PRO A 58 2.31 20.13 -1.22
N GLY A 59 2.59 19.34 -0.18
CA GLY A 59 3.88 19.31 0.52
C GLY A 59 4.71 18.05 0.26
N GLY A 60 4.22 17.13 -0.58
CA GLY A 60 4.94 15.91 -0.94
C GLY A 60 4.08 14.67 -0.94
N HIS A 61 4.76 13.52 -0.87
CA HIS A 61 4.19 12.22 -1.16
C HIS A 61 4.38 11.24 -0.01
N LEU A 62 3.37 10.42 0.22
CA LEU A 62 3.41 9.29 1.13
C LEU A 62 3.00 8.03 0.35
N VAL A 63 3.83 7.00 0.42
CA VAL A 63 3.55 5.70 -0.17
C VAL A 63 3.67 4.65 0.92
N VAL A 64 2.62 3.85 1.05
CA VAL A 64 2.60 2.66 1.90
C VAL A 64 2.26 1.46 1.03
N LEU A 65 3.12 0.43 1.06
CA LEU A 65 2.89 -0.84 0.36
C LEU A 65 3.18 -1.99 1.31
N ASP A 66 2.27 -2.95 1.39
CA ASP A 66 2.48 -4.12 2.24
C ASP A 66 1.67 -5.36 1.83
N PHE A 67 2.17 -6.52 2.23
CA PHE A 67 1.41 -7.75 2.34
C PHE A 67 1.16 -8.01 3.82
N GLN A 68 0.02 -7.53 4.32
CA GLN A 68 -0.33 -7.51 5.73
C GLN A 68 -0.68 -8.93 6.22
N PRO A 69 0.01 -9.44 7.26
CA PRO A 69 -0.22 -10.80 7.75
C PRO A 69 -1.60 -10.92 8.42
N VAL A 70 -2.32 -11.99 8.10
CA VAL A 70 -3.60 -12.37 8.75
C VAL A 70 -3.43 -13.49 9.78
N SER A 71 -2.29 -14.17 9.72
CA SER A 71 -1.86 -15.27 10.58
C SER A 71 -0.33 -15.29 10.66
N SER A 72 0.24 -16.09 11.56
CA SER A 72 1.69 -16.28 11.66
C SER A 72 2.33 -16.95 10.44
N THR A 73 1.54 -17.63 9.60
CA THR A 73 2.02 -18.39 8.44
C THR A 73 1.64 -17.78 7.11
N SER A 74 0.78 -16.76 7.11
CA SER A 74 0.25 -16.15 5.88
C SER A 74 1.32 -15.64 4.92
N LEU A 75 2.49 -15.23 5.40
CA LEU A 75 3.59 -14.76 4.55
C LEU A 75 4.48 -15.88 4.00
N SER A 76 4.42 -17.08 4.55
CA SER A 76 5.41 -18.15 4.35
C SER A 76 5.73 -18.45 2.87
N VAL A 77 4.71 -18.40 2.01
CA VAL A 77 4.86 -18.69 0.56
C VAL A 77 5.60 -17.58 -0.18
N ALA A 78 5.40 -16.32 0.22
CA ALA A 78 5.95 -15.15 -0.46
C ALA A 78 7.14 -14.51 0.29
N GLU A 79 7.43 -14.95 1.51
CA GLU A 79 8.34 -14.28 2.45
C GLU A 79 9.72 -14.00 1.85
N LYS A 80 10.30 -14.95 1.13
CA LYS A 80 11.58 -14.73 0.46
C LYS A 80 11.51 -13.58 -0.55
N ALA A 81 10.51 -13.58 -1.42
CA ALA A 81 10.34 -12.55 -2.43
C ALA A 81 10.07 -11.18 -1.79
N LEU A 82 9.24 -11.14 -0.75
CA LEU A 82 8.95 -9.90 -0.01
C LEU A 82 10.18 -9.33 0.66
N ARG A 83 10.99 -10.18 1.31
CA ARG A 83 12.26 -9.78 1.91
C ARG A 83 13.24 -9.23 0.87
N ASP A 84 13.36 -9.91 -0.27
CA ASP A 84 14.29 -9.51 -1.33
C ASP A 84 13.86 -8.15 -1.97
N ILE A 85 12.56 -7.96 -2.21
CA ILE A 85 11.99 -6.68 -2.68
C ILE A 85 12.23 -5.57 -1.65
N HIS A 86 11.90 -5.84 -0.38
CA HIS A 86 12.09 -4.88 0.71
C HIS A 86 13.56 -4.46 0.82
N ALA A 87 14.49 -5.43 0.86
CA ALA A 87 15.92 -5.14 0.95
C ALA A 87 16.42 -4.30 -0.24
N HIS A 88 15.94 -4.59 -1.46
CA HIS A 88 16.32 -3.83 -2.65
C HIS A 88 15.86 -2.37 -2.58
N TYR A 89 14.58 -2.13 -2.31
CA TYR A 89 14.03 -0.77 -2.33
C TYR A 89 14.38 0.04 -1.08
N SER A 90 14.55 -0.58 0.09
CA SER A 90 15.08 0.10 1.28
C SER A 90 16.50 0.62 1.08
N ALA A 91 17.29 0.01 0.18
CA ALA A 91 18.63 0.51 -0.15
C ALA A 91 18.61 1.70 -1.13
N LEU A 92 17.51 1.89 -1.87
CA LEU A 92 17.39 2.91 -2.93
C LEU A 92 16.59 4.13 -2.50
N LEU A 93 15.59 3.94 -1.65
CA LEU A 93 14.60 4.99 -1.34
C LEU A 93 15.03 5.81 -0.12
N PRO A 94 14.85 7.14 -0.16
CA PRO A 94 15.13 7.99 1.00
C PRO A 94 14.18 7.69 2.15
N SER A 95 14.69 7.88 3.38
CA SER A 95 14.00 7.85 4.68
C SER A 95 12.61 7.20 4.71
N HIS A 96 12.55 6.00 5.28
CA HIS A 96 11.31 5.43 5.75
C HIS A 96 10.83 6.27 6.94
N GLY A 97 9.82 7.10 6.77
CA GLY A 97 9.14 7.69 7.92
C GLY A 97 8.63 6.59 8.88
N GLU A 98 8.26 6.97 10.10
CA GLU A 98 7.80 5.99 11.08
C GLU A 98 6.30 5.69 10.94
N ILE A 99 5.95 4.40 10.94
CA ILE A 99 4.57 3.96 11.09
C ILE A 99 4.10 4.26 12.53
N PRO A 100 2.90 4.82 12.73
CA PRO A 100 2.31 5.01 14.05
C PRO A 100 2.26 3.69 14.85
N ASP A 101 2.63 3.73 16.13
CA ASP A 101 2.69 2.53 16.98
C ASP A 101 1.36 1.75 17.01
N ALA A 102 0.23 2.46 17.01
CA ALA A 102 -1.10 1.87 16.98
C ALA A 102 -1.39 1.05 15.72
N ALA A 103 -0.68 1.32 14.62
CA ALA A 103 -0.85 0.62 13.35
C ALA A 103 0.20 -0.48 13.12
N ARG A 104 1.32 -0.45 13.85
CA ARG A 104 2.48 -1.33 13.61
C ARG A 104 2.13 -2.82 13.66
N SER A 105 1.16 -3.23 14.47
CA SER A 105 0.73 -4.64 14.56
C SER A 105 0.03 -5.18 13.30
N PHE A 106 -0.38 -4.30 12.38
CA PHE A 106 -1.05 -4.68 11.13
C PHE A 106 -0.11 -4.77 9.91
N PHE A 107 1.17 -4.40 10.09
CA PHE A 107 2.15 -4.41 9.01
C PHE A 107 3.07 -5.63 9.10
N SER A 108 3.48 -6.14 7.95
CA SER A 108 4.51 -7.18 7.87
C SER A 108 5.89 -6.63 8.22
N PRO A 109 6.89 -7.48 8.51
CA PRO A 109 8.28 -7.04 8.62
C PRO A 109 8.87 -6.43 7.33
N TYR A 110 8.15 -6.51 6.22
CA TYR A 110 8.59 -6.14 4.87
C TYR A 110 7.76 -4.99 4.28
N TYR A 111 7.04 -4.23 5.11
CA TYR A 111 6.29 -3.06 4.66
C TYR A 111 7.24 -2.02 4.05
N MET A 112 6.78 -1.30 3.03
CA MET A 112 7.45 -0.11 2.52
C MET A 112 6.64 1.10 2.95
N PHE A 113 7.25 1.96 3.78
CA PHE A 113 6.73 3.28 4.12
C PHE A 113 7.72 4.30 3.57
N ILE A 114 7.27 5.15 2.65
CA ILE A 114 8.13 6.08 1.94
C ILE A 114 7.49 7.45 2.05
N ARG A 115 8.26 8.44 2.52
CA ARG A 115 7.82 9.81 2.62
C ARG A 115 8.80 10.72 1.91
N VAL A 116 8.29 11.50 0.98
CA VAL A 116 9.07 12.44 0.17
C VAL A 116 8.51 13.83 0.39
N GLU A 117 9.38 14.81 0.59
CA GLU A 117 9.00 16.22 0.67
C GLU A 117 9.14 16.87 -0.71
N GLY A 118 8.15 17.69 -1.09
CA GLY A 118 8.07 18.27 -2.44
C GLY A 118 7.91 17.22 -3.54
N ASP A 119 8.20 17.61 -4.79
CA ASP A 119 7.99 16.79 -5.99
C ASP A 119 9.17 15.85 -6.33
N ALA A 120 10.09 15.65 -5.40
CA ALA A 120 11.33 14.90 -5.63
C ALA A 120 11.10 13.38 -5.61
N LEU A 121 10.32 12.83 -6.54
CA LEU A 121 10.34 11.39 -6.78
C LEU A 121 11.57 11.08 -7.65
N VAL A 122 12.54 10.40 -7.02
CA VAL A 122 13.81 9.91 -7.56
C VAL A 122 13.70 9.53 -9.05
N GLU A 123 14.55 10.15 -9.89
CA GLU A 123 14.77 9.78 -11.31
C GLU A 123 15.27 8.35 -11.46
#